data_AF-A0AAW4YF60-F1
#
_entry.id   AF-A0AAW4YF60-F1
#
_cell.length_a   1.000
_cell.length_b   1.000
_cell.length_c   1.000
_cell.angle_alpha   90.00
_cell.angle_beta   90.00
_cell.angle_gamma   90.00
#
_symmetry.space_group_name_H-M   'P 1'
#
loop_
_entity.id
_entity.type
_entity.pdbx_description
1 polymer ?
#
loop_
_entity_poly.entity_id
_entity_poly.type
_entity_poly.pdbx_seq_one_letter_code
_entity_poly.pdbx_strand_id
1 'polypeptide(L)' 'DENGKMNNKAGKYEGMDRFDCRKQLVEDLKEQDLVIKIEDHVHSVGHSERSGAVVEPYLSTQWFVRME' A
#
# COMPACT_ATOMS: atom_id res chain seq x y z
N ASP A 1 1.65 -2.47 -8.50
CA ASP A 1 1.14 -2.49 -9.87
C ASP A 1 -0.37 -2.62 -9.76
N GLU A 2 -1.07 -2.82 -10.88
CA GLU A 2 -2.54 -2.97 -10.88
C GLU A 2 -3.01 -4.22 -10.10
N ASN A 3 -2.09 -5.16 -9.81
CA ASN A 3 -2.36 -6.38 -9.03
C ASN A 3 -1.99 -6.23 -7.55
N GLY A 4 -1.62 -5.04 -7.09
CA GLY A 4 -1.20 -4.82 -5.70
C GLY A 4 0.20 -5.33 -5.37
N LYS A 5 1.05 -5.57 -6.37
CA LYS A 5 2.45 -5.99 -6.18
C LYS A 5 3.43 -4.84 -6.29
N MET A 6 4.54 -4.93 -5.58
CA MET A 6 5.64 -3.97 -5.67
C MET A 6 6.30 -4.02 -7.06
N ASN A 7 6.53 -2.86 -7.68
CA ASN A 7 7.11 -2.78 -9.03
C ASN A 7 8.64 -2.81 -9.01
N ASN A 8 9.26 -2.70 -10.19
CA ASN A 8 10.72 -2.68 -10.37
C ASN A 8 11.47 -1.51 -9.72
N LYS A 9 10.77 -0.51 -9.21
CA LYS A 9 11.37 0.60 -8.45
C LYS A 9 11.45 0.31 -6.96
N ALA A 10 10.84 -0.79 -6.50
CA ALA A 10 10.81 -1.16 -5.08
C ALA A 10 12.09 -1.86 -4.60
N GLY A 11 13.11 -1.98 -5.45
CA GLY A 11 14.39 -2.60 -5.10
C GLY A 11 14.21 -4.05 -4.65
N LYS A 12 14.70 -4.39 -3.45
CA LYS A 12 14.63 -5.76 -2.91
C LYS A 12 13.19 -6.27 -2.68
N TYR A 13 12.19 -5.39 -2.70
CA TYR A 13 10.80 -5.79 -2.53
C TYR A 13 10.06 -6.02 -3.86
N GLU A 14 10.72 -5.86 -5.00
CA GLU A 14 10.11 -6.08 -6.32
C GLU A 14 9.38 -7.43 -6.39
N GLY A 15 8.14 -7.42 -6.89
CA GLY A 15 7.30 -8.61 -7.06
C GLY A 15 6.56 -9.08 -5.81
N MET A 16 6.87 -8.56 -4.62
CA MET A 16 6.14 -8.88 -3.38
C MET A 16 4.72 -8.32 -3.40
N ASP A 17 3.78 -9.02 -2.75
CA ASP A 17 2.48 -8.43 -2.41
C ASP A 17 2.68 -7.27 -1.42
N ARG A 18 1.88 -6.21 -1.57
CA ARG A 18 1.97 -5.01 -0.73
C ARG A 18 1.87 -5.28 0.78
N PHE A 19 1.07 -6.26 1.22
CA PHE A 19 0.87 -6.53 2.64
C PHE A 19 2.05 -7.30 3.21
N ASP A 20 2.61 -8.21 2.42
CA ASP A 20 3.83 -8.92 2.78
C ASP A 20 5.04 -7.98 2.77
N CYS A 21 5.13 -7.11 1.76
CA CYS A 21 6.14 -6.05 1.69
C CYS A 21 6.07 -5.15 2.93
N ARG A 22 4.88 -4.77 3.41
CA ARG A 22 4.72 -3.96 4.61
C ARG A 22 5.33 -4.64 5.84
N LYS A 23 5.09 -5.93 6.03
CA LYS A 23 5.64 -6.69 7.17
C LYS A 23 7.16 -6.75 7.09
N GLN A 24 7.71 -7.12 5.94
CA GLN A 24 9.15 -7.19 5.73
C GLN A 24 9.82 -5.83 5.92
N LEU A 25 9.25 -4.76 5.35
CA LEU A 25 9.77 -3.41 5.49
C LEU A 25 9.86 -2.96 6.95
N VAL A 26 8.86 -3.31 7.77
CA VAL A 26 8.88 -2.98 9.21
C VAL A 26 10.02 -3.70 9.92
N GLU A 27 10.25 -4.98 9.63
CA GLU A 27 11.39 -5.72 10.22
C GLU A 27 12.73 -5.13 9.78
N ASP A 28 12.89 -4.82 8.49
CA ASP A 28 14.13 -4.23 7.97
C ASP A 28 14.41 -2.83 8.56
N LEU A 29 13.37 -2.05 8.86
CA LEU A 29 13.51 -0.77 9.55
C LEU A 29 13.89 -0.93 11.02
N LYS A 30 13.39 -1.97 11.70
CA LYS A 30 13.79 -2.30 13.09
C LYS A 30 15.26 -2.72 13.15
N GLU A 31 15.72 -3.53 12.20
CA GLU A 31 17.12 -3.96 12.11
C GLU A 31 18.09 -2.78 11.92
N GLN A 32 17.63 -1.73 11.25
CA GLN A 32 18.39 -0.50 11.03
C GLN A 32 18.23 0.53 12.17
N ASP A 33 17.51 0.21 13.24
CA ASP A 33 17.20 1.11 14.36
C ASP A 33 16.54 2.44 13.91
N LEU A 34 15.72 2.37 12.85
CA LEU A 34 15.02 3.53 12.28
C LEU A 34 13.58 3.69 12.80
N VAL A 35 13.13 2.78 13.67
CA VAL A 35 11.76 2.76 14.19
C VAL A 35 11.72 3.42 15.57
N ILE A 36 11.11 4.60 15.64
CA ILE A 36 10.97 5.35 16.90
C ILE A 36 9.87 4.76 17.80
N LYS A 37 8.75 4.34 17.21
CA LYS A 37 7.57 3.84 17.94
C LYS A 37 6.67 3.02 17.03
N ILE A 38 6.03 1.98 17.59
CA ILE A 38 4.93 1.24 16.97
C ILE A 38 3.76 1.23 17.95
N GLU A 39 2.57 1.60 17.49
CA GLU A 39 1.36 1.56 18.30
C GLU A 39 0.14 1.19 17.45
N ASP A 40 -0.84 0.57 18.10
CA ASP A 40 -2.12 0.25 17.47
C ASP A 40 -2.98 1.50 17.35
N HIS A 41 -3.57 1.71 16.17
CA HIS A 41 -4.40 2.86 15.88
C HIS A 41 -5.65 2.45 15.10
N VAL A 42 -6.81 2.89 15.57
CA VAL A 42 -8.07 2.69 14.84
C VAL A 42 -8.17 3.75 13.77
N HIS A 43 -8.14 3.31 12.51
CA HIS A 43 -8.17 4.17 11.34
C HIS A 43 -9.30 3.75 10.38
N SER A 44 -10.01 4.73 9.82
CA SER A 44 -11.05 4.50 8.82
C SER A 44 -10.45 4.36 7.42
N VAL A 45 -10.47 3.13 6.90
CA VAL A 45 -9.99 2.82 5.54
C VAL A 45 -11.18 2.61 4.60
N GLY A 46 -11.08 3.12 3.37
CA GLY A 46 -12.09 2.90 2.33
C GLY A 46 -12.08 1.46 1.83
N HIS A 47 -13.28 0.88 1.68
CA HIS A 47 -13.45 -0.48 1.18
C HIS A 47 -14.40 -0.47 -0.03
N SER A 48 -14.16 -1.38 -0.97
CA SER A 48 -15.04 -1.62 -2.12
C SER A 48 -16.38 -2.10 -1.60
N GLU A 49 -17.47 -1.41 -1.97
CA GLU A 49 -18.83 -1.79 -1.56
C GLU A 49 -19.18 -3.23 -1.97
N ARG A 50 -18.67 -3.69 -3.12
CA ARG A 50 -19.03 -5.00 -3.69
C ARG A 50 -18.22 -6.14 -3.13
N SER A 51 -16.90 -5.98 -3.06
CA SER A 51 -15.98 -7.06 -2.66
C SER A 51 -15.53 -6.96 -1.21
N GLY A 52 -15.76 -5.82 -0.55
CA GLY A 52 -15.20 -5.50 0.76
C GLY A 52 -13.68 -5.33 0.76
N ALA A 53 -13.02 -5.38 -0.40
CA ALA A 53 -11.57 -5.24 -0.49
C ALA A 53 -11.15 -3.79 -0.16
N VAL A 54 -10.03 -3.63 0.53
CA VAL A 54 -9.43 -2.31 0.80
C VAL A 54 -9.11 -1.60 -0.52
N VAL A 55 -9.60 -0.37 -0.67
CA VAL A 55 -9.36 0.47 -1.85
C VAL A 55 -8.04 1.22 -1.68
N GLU A 56 -7.22 1.21 -2.73
CA GLU A 56 -5.94 1.91 -2.76
C GLU A 56 -5.93 2.97 -3.86
N PRO A 57 -5.42 4.18 -3.57
CA PRO A 57 -5.19 5.19 -4.60
C PRO A 57 -4.10 4.71 -5.56
N TYR A 58 -4.43 4.64 -6.85
CA TYR A 58 -3.48 4.34 -7.91
C TYR A 58 -3.70 5.33 -9.06
N LEU A 59 -2.61 5.90 -9.58
CA LEU A 59 -2.70 6.84 -10.69
C LEU A 59 -2.90 6.05 -11.99
N SER A 60 -4.08 6.20 -12.58
CA SER A 60 -4.41 5.65 -13.89
C SER A 60 -5.01 6.72 -14.78
N THR A 61 -4.93 6.51 -16.09
CA THR A 61 -5.67 7.33 -17.05
C THR A 61 -7.15 7.01 -16.95
N GLN A 62 -7.97 8.00 -16.62
CA GLN A 62 -9.41 7.84 -16.46
C GLN A 62 -10.15 8.94 -17.21
N TRP A 63 -11.35 8.61 -17.71
CA TRP A 63 -12.23 9.57 -18.34
C TRP A 63 -13.04 10.32 -17.29
N PHE A 64 -13.04 11.64 -17.36
CA PHE A 64 -13.83 12.50 -16.48
C PHE A 64 -14.76 13.37 -17.33
N VAL A 65 -15.98 13.56 -16.85
CA VAL A 65 -16.88 14.59 -17.37
C VAL A 65 -16.62 15.86 -16.56
N ARG A 66 -16.40 16.97 -17.25
CA ARG A 66 -16.28 18.27 -16.59
C ARG A 66 -17.65 18.65 -16.03
N MET A 67 -17.74 18.74 -14.70
CA MET A 67 -18.99 19.03 -14.00
C MET A 67 -19.25 20.53 -13.80
N GLU A 68 -18.24 21.37 -14.00
CA GLU A 68 -18.31 22.84 -13.97
C GLU A 68 -17.67 23.45 -15.24
#